data_AF-A0A517SL89-F1
#
_entry.id   AF-A0A517SL89-F1
#
_cell.length_a   1.000
_cell.length_b   1.000
_cell.length_c   1.000
_cell.angle_alpha   90.00
_cell.angle_beta   90.00
_cell.angle_gamma   90.00
#
_symmetry.space_group_name_H-M   'P 1'
#
loop_
_entity.id
_entity.type
_entity.pdbx_description
1 polymer ?
#
loop_
_entity_poly.entity_id
_entity_poly.type
_entity_poly.pdbx_seq_one_letter_code
_entity_poly.pdbx_strand_id
1 'polypeptide(L)' 'MSAIPIPAVLPDVMYPLATFEQTFKVGRHAMRQARRDGLKVKYSAGKGWLLGRDWIDHVQRTGADEHHRDASA' A
#
# COMPACT_ATOMS: atom_id res chain seq x y z
N MET A 1 -12.50 19.65 20.22
CA MET A 1 -11.55 19.37 19.12
C MET A 1 -11.97 18.07 18.48
N SER A 2 -12.34 18.06 17.19
CA SER A 2 -12.65 16.81 16.49
C SER A 2 -11.37 16.27 15.88
N ALA A 3 -10.97 15.05 16.25
CA ALA A 3 -9.81 14.40 15.63
C ALA A 3 -10.17 14.06 14.18
N ILE A 4 -9.31 14.45 13.23
CA ILE A 4 -9.43 13.96 11.85
C ILE A 4 -9.07 12.47 11.88
N PRO A 5 -9.99 11.56 11.54
CA PRO A 5 -9.68 10.14 11.53
C PRO A 5 -8.64 9.87 10.43
N ILE A 6 -7.50 9.32 10.84
CA ILE A 6 -6.50 8.82 9.88
C ILE A 6 -7.06 7.52 9.31
N PRO A 7 -7.26 7.40 7.98
CA PRO A 7 -7.73 6.16 7.39
C PRO A 7 -6.71 5.04 7.66
N ALA A 8 -7.16 3.96 8.27
CA ALA A 8 -6.34 2.79 8.55
C ALA A 8 -6.57 1.71 7.47
N VAL A 9 -5.49 1.04 7.05
CA VAL A 9 -5.59 -0.15 6.22
C VAL A 9 -5.90 -1.33 7.13
N LEU A 10 -7.00 -2.04 6.86
CA LEU A 10 -7.38 -3.23 7.61
C LEU A 10 -6.78 -4.47 6.92
N PRO A 11 -6.10 -5.37 7.65
CA PRO A 11 -5.30 -6.44 7.04
C PRO A 11 -6.13 -7.46 6.27
N ASP A 12 -7.32 -7.80 6.78
CA ASP A 12 -8.14 -8.88 6.23
C ASP A 12 -9.22 -8.39 5.25
N VAL A 13 -9.10 -7.14 4.78
CA VAL A 13 -10.01 -6.51 3.81
C VAL A 13 -9.38 -6.47 2.43
N MET A 14 -10.17 -6.85 1.42
CA MET A 14 -9.80 -6.71 0.01
C MET A 14 -10.25 -5.35 -0.52
N TYR A 15 -9.31 -4.59 -1.09
CA TYR A 15 -9.56 -3.26 -1.62
C TYR A 15 -9.49 -3.28 -3.15
N PRO A 16 -10.47 -2.69 -3.86
CA PRO A 16 -10.28 -2.33 -5.26
C PRO A 16 -9.10 -1.37 -5.36
N LEU A 17 -8.17 -1.66 -6.27
CA LEU A 17 -6.93 -0.89 -6.42
C LEU A 17 -7.19 0.61 -6.62
N ALA A 18 -8.15 0.94 -7.49
CA ALA A 18 -8.51 2.33 -7.77
C ALA A 18 -9.06 3.07 -6.55
N THR A 19 -9.87 2.40 -5.72
CA THR A 19 -10.41 2.97 -4.48
C THR A 19 -9.29 3.14 -3.46
N PHE A 20 -8.41 2.15 -3.32
CA PHE A 20 -7.27 2.21 -2.42
C PHE A 20 -6.35 3.42 -2.73
N GLU A 21 -5.98 3.60 -4.01
CA GLU A 21 -5.18 4.74 -4.47
C GLU A 21 -5.82 6.08 -4.08
N GLN A 22 -7.15 6.21 -4.23
CA GLN A 22 -7.89 7.45 -3.93
C GLN A 22 -8.04 7.71 -2.42
N THR A 23 -8.34 6.67 -1.64
CA THR A 23 -8.57 6.74 -0.20
C THR A 23 -7.28 7.05 0.55
N PHE A 24 -6.20 6.34 0.22
CA PHE A 24 -4.91 6.47 0.89
C PHE A 24 -3.93 7.41 0.17
N LYS A 25 -4.39 8.11 -0.88
CA LYS A 25 -3.62 9.09 -1.66
C LYS A 25 -2.31 8.53 -2.21
N VAL A 26 -2.30 7.25 -2.56
CA VAL A 26 -1.14 6.59 -3.18
C VAL A 26 -1.13 6.89 -4.67
N GLY A 27 -0.08 7.56 -5.14
CA GLY A 27 0.05 7.93 -6.55
C GLY A 27 0.26 6.72 -7.47
N ARG A 28 -0.18 6.83 -8.73
CA ARG A 28 -0.01 5.77 -9.75
C ARG A 28 1.44 5.35 -9.98
N HIS A 29 2.40 6.27 -9.81
CA HIS A 29 3.81 5.91 -9.91
C HIS A 29 4.26 5.03 -8.74
N ALA A 30 3.95 5.42 -7.50
CA ALA A 30 4.23 4.64 -6.31
C ALA A 30 3.57 3.26 -6.37
N MET A 31 2.30 3.17 -6.79
CA MET A 31 1.62 1.88 -6.92
C MET A 31 2.25 0.98 -8.00
N ARG A 32 2.70 1.56 -9.13
CA ARG A 32 3.45 0.81 -10.15
C ARG A 32 4.78 0.30 -9.60
N GLN A 33 5.48 1.11 -8.81
CA GLN A 33 6.75 0.73 -8.20
C GLN A 33 6.54 -0.37 -7.16
N ALA A 34 5.58 -0.20 -6.25
CA ALA A 34 5.21 -1.21 -5.26
C ALA A 34 4.92 -2.58 -5.90
N ARG A 35 4.20 -2.60 -7.02
CA ARG A 35 3.93 -3.82 -7.80
C ARG A 35 5.19 -4.43 -8.41
N ARG A 36 6.13 -3.62 -8.91
CA ARG A 36 7.45 -4.10 -9.38
C ARG A 36 8.27 -4.68 -8.23
N ASP A 37 8.13 -4.10 -7.05
CA ASP A 37 8.80 -4.53 -5.82
C ASP A 37 8.12 -5.73 -5.15
N GLY A 38 7.09 -6.32 -5.78
CA GLY A 38 6.46 -7.56 -5.34
C GLY A 38 5.12 -7.41 -4.60
N LEU A 39 4.51 -6.23 -4.56
CA LEU A 39 3.14 -6.07 -4.05
C LEU A 39 2.17 -6.93 -4.87
N LYS A 40 1.45 -7.82 -4.18
CA LYS A 40 0.48 -8.73 -4.81
C LYS A 40 -0.80 -7.97 -5.16
N VAL A 41 -1.17 -8.04 -6.44
CA VAL A 41 -2.45 -7.52 -6.95
C VAL A 41 -3.13 -8.63 -7.73
N LYS A 42 -4.36 -8.95 -7.36
CA LYS A 42 -5.21 -9.93 -8.06
C LYS A 42 -6.12 -9.22 -9.04
N TYR A 43 -6.33 -9.80 -10.21
CA TYR A 43 -7.22 -9.26 -11.22
C TYR A 43 -8.49 -10.11 -11.32
N SER A 44 -9.65 -9.47 -11.23
CA SER A 44 -10.95 -10.10 -11.44
C SER A 44 -11.86 -9.14 -12.20
N ALA A 45 -12.50 -9.64 -13.26
CA ALA A 45 -13.34 -8.84 -14.17
C ALA A 45 -12.67 -7.54 -14.65
N GLY A 46 -11.37 -7.59 -14.97
CA GLY A 46 -10.58 -6.44 -15.42
C GLY A 46 -10.24 -5.41 -14.33
N LYS A 47 -10.65 -5.63 -13.08
CA LYS A 47 -10.35 -4.76 -11.93
C LYS A 47 -9.23 -5.35 -11.10
N GLY A 48 -8.28 -4.51 -10.69
CA GLY A 48 -7.22 -4.88 -9.76
C GLY A 48 -7.72 -4.81 -8.32
N TRP A 49 -7.27 -5.75 -7.49
CA TRP A 49 -7.60 -5.88 -6.08
C TRP A 49 -6.34 -6.18 -5.29
N LEU A 50 -6.23 -5.61 -4.09
CA LEU A 50 -5.15 -5.90 -3.15
C LEU A 50 -5.72 -6.25 -1.78
N LEU A 51 -5.08 -7.18 -1.08
CA LEU A 51 -5.40 -7.48 0.31
C LEU A 51 -4.66 -6.50 1.21
N GLY A 52 -5.32 -5.93 2.22
CA GLY A 52 -4.70 -4.96 3.11
C GLY A 52 -3.41 -5.47 3.76
N ARG A 53 -3.35 -6.76 4.12
CA ARG A 53 -2.15 -7.41 4.66
C ARG A 53 -0.98 -7.37 3.68
N ASP A 54 -1.19 -7.66 2.40
CA ASP A 54 -0.13 -7.61 1.39
C ASP A 54 0.46 -6.18 1.26
N TRP A 55 -0.37 -5.15 1.43
CA TRP A 55 0.10 -3.75 1.47
C TRP A 55 0.89 -3.43 2.74
N ILE A 56 0.38 -3.82 3.91
CA ILE A 56 1.05 -3.61 5.20
C ILE A 56 2.44 -4.28 5.17
N ASP A 57 2.50 -5.54 4.73
CA ASP A 57 3.74 -6.31 4.62
C ASP A 57 4.72 -5.64 3.65
N HIS A 58 4.24 -5.11 2.52
CA HIS A 58 5.07 -4.37 1.57
C HIS A 58 5.66 -3.11 2.20
N VAL A 59 4.84 -2.27 2.84
CA VAL A 59 5.31 -1.01 3.46
C VAL A 59 6.26 -1.26 4.61
N GLN A 60 6.01 -2.28 5.44
CA GLN A 60 6.92 -2.65 6.53
C GLN A 60 8.29 -3.08 6.01
N ARG A 61 8.31 -3.87 4.94
CA ARG A 61 9.56 -4.30 4.30
C ARG A 61 10.32 -3.11 3.71
N THR A 62 9.68 -2.27 2.89
CA THR A 62 10.39 -1.17 2.21
C THR A 62 10.74 -0.02 3.14
N GLY A 63 9.91 0.27 4.14
CA GLY A 63 10.21 1.30 5.15
C GLY A 63 11.37 0.91 6.06
N ALA A 64 11.52 -0.38 6.40
CA ALA A 64 12.68 -0.86 7.14
C ALA A 64 13.98 -0.71 6.33
N ASP A 65 13.93 -0.96 5.02
CA ASP A 65 15.08 -0.83 4.13
C ASP A 65 15.55 0.63 3.99
N GLU A 66 14.63 1.59 3.97
CA GLU A 66 14.95 3.03 3.90
C GLU A 66 15.61 3.53 5.19
N HIS A 67 15.07 3.20 6.36
CA HIS A 67 15.69 3.57 7.64
C HIS A 67 17.09 2.98 7.85
N HIS A 68 17.38 1.81 7.29
CA HIS A 68 18.71 1.21 7.38
C HIS A 68 19.76 1.94 6.51
N ARG A 69 19.35 2.50 5.36
CA ARG A 69 20.24 3.31 4.51
C ARG A 69 20.61 4.64 5.14
N ASP A 70 19.65 5.30 5.79
CA ASP A 70 19.88 6.60 6.44
C ASP A 70 20.76 6.48 7.69
N ALA A 71 20.78 5.32 8.36
CA ALA A 71 21.64 5.06 9.51
C ALA A 71 23.10 4.69 9.13
N SER A 72 23.36 4.48 7.82
CA SER A 72 24.66 4.03 7.30
C SER A 72 25.36 5.10 6.43
N ALA A 73 24.80 6.30 6.34
CA ALA A 73 25.33 7.47 5.64
C ALA A 73 25.86 8.51 6.63
#